data_AF-A0A6A0ABX5-F1
#
_entry.id   AF-A0A6A0ABX5-F1
#
_cell.length_a   1.000
_cell.length_b   1.000
_cell.length_c   1.000
_cell.angle_alpha   90.00
_cell.angle_beta   90.00
_cell.angle_gamma   90.00
#
_symmetry.space_group_name_H-M   'P 1'
#
loop_
_entity.id
_entity.type
_entity.pdbx_description
1 polymer ?
#
loop_
_entity_poly.entity_id
_entity_poly.type
_entity_poly.pdbx_seq_one_letter_code
_entity_poly.pdbx_strand_id
1 'polypeptide(L)'
;MQALQHIELGIRVPELDVLLEVVKEVWRAPACCITLLDSRRVWVSNSLGMGVDSRCDSKPWEHAMCPWTLLTPNPMALAVEDLSQDA
;
A
#
# COMPACT_ATOMS: atom_id res chain seq x y z
N MET A 1 -10.66 -4.64 -14.30
CA MET A 1 -10.84 -3.25 -14.78
C MET A 1 -11.77 -2.41 -13.91
N GLN A 2 -12.90 -2.91 -13.38
CA GLN A 2 -13.80 -2.11 -12.52
C GLN A 2 -13.19 -1.65 -11.17
N ALA A 3 -12.36 -2.47 -10.51
CA ALA A 3 -11.73 -2.09 -9.23
C ALA A 3 -10.75 -0.92 -9.36
N LEU A 4 -10.00 -0.85 -10.47
CA LEU A 4 -9.09 0.25 -10.78
C LEU A 4 -9.85 1.57 -10.97
N GLN A 5 -11.01 1.53 -11.64
CA GLN A 5 -11.86 2.71 -11.82
C GLN A 5 -12.41 3.24 -10.49
N HIS A 6 -12.81 2.37 -9.56
CA HIS A 6 -13.27 2.82 -8.24
C HIS A 6 -12.18 3.50 -7.42
N ILE A 7 -10.92 3.08 -7.59
CA ILE A 7 -9.78 3.64 -6.86
C ILE A 7 -9.32 4.96 -7.49
N GLU A 8 -9.35 5.10 -8.82
CA GLU A 8 -9.18 6.39 -9.49
C GLU A 8 -10.29 7.40 -9.12
N LEU A 9 -11.49 6.92 -8.81
CA LEU A 9 -12.64 7.73 -8.40
C LEU A 9 -12.66 8.04 -6.89
N GLY A 10 -11.66 7.57 -6.11
CA GLY A 10 -11.62 7.77 -4.66
C GLY A 10 -12.76 7.07 -3.91
N ILE A 11 -13.38 6.05 -4.51
CA ILE A 11 -14.49 5.31 -3.92
C ILE A 11 -13.94 4.34 -2.90
N ARG A 12 -14.33 4.54 -1.63
CA ARG A 12 -13.99 3.67 -0.52
C ARG A 12 -14.60 2.27 -0.72
N VAL A 13 -13.77 1.23 -0.61
CA VAL A 13 -14.20 -0.18 -0.66
C VAL A 13 -14.19 -0.74 0.78
N PRO A 14 -15.36 -0.95 1.42
CA PRO A 14 -15.44 -1.37 2.82
C PRO A 14 -14.74 -2.69 3.12
N GLU A 15 -14.78 -3.65 2.20
CA GLU A 15 -14.15 -4.96 2.34
C GLU A 15 -12.62 -4.84 2.48
N LEU A 16 -12.02 -3.86 1.80
CA LEU A 16 -10.59 -3.57 1.90
C LEU A 16 -10.23 -2.96 3.26
N ASP A 17 -11.14 -2.20 3.87
CA ASP A 17 -10.91 -1.66 5.21
C ASP A 17 -10.92 -2.75 6.27
N VAL A 18 -11.83 -3.74 6.15
CA VAL A 18 -11.85 -4.90 7.05
C VAL A 18 -10.54 -5.71 6.94
N LEU A 19 -10.03 -5.91 5.72
CA LEU A 19 -8.73 -6.56 5.52
C LEU A 19 -7.60 -5.79 6.19
N LEU A 20 -7.60 -4.46 6.08
CA LEU A 20 -6.60 -3.61 6.73
C LEU A 20 -6.67 -3.69 8.26
N GLU A 21 -7.87 -3.71 8.84
CA GLU A 21 -8.08 -3.91 10.28
C GLU A 21 -7.49 -5.24 10.74
N VAL A 22 -7.81 -6.34 10.05
CA VAL A 22 -7.27 -7.68 10.37
C VAL A 22 -5.75 -7.71 10.28
N VAL A 23 -5.17 -7.19 9.19
CA VAL A 23 -3.72 -7.17 8.99
C VAL A 23 -3.04 -6.34 10.07
N LYS A 24 -3.57 -5.15 10.37
CA LYS A 24 -3.01 -4.28 11.40
C LYS A 24 -2.97 -4.96 12.76
N GLU A 25 -4.03 -5.69 13.13
CA GLU A 25 -4.09 -6.37 14.42
C GLU A 25 -3.23 -7.63 14.49
N VAL A 26 -3.21 -8.45 13.43
CA VAL A 26 -2.35 -9.65 13.37
C VAL A 26 -0.88 -9.27 13.55
N TRP A 27 -0.45 -8.19 12.90
CA TRP A 27 0.94 -7.74 12.91
C TRP A 27 1.24 -6.70 13.99
N ARG A 28 0.22 -6.26 14.75
CA ARG A 28 0.30 -5.14 15.72
C ARG A 28 0.99 -3.91 15.12
N ALA A 29 0.73 -3.64 13.84
CA ALA A 29 1.39 -2.57 13.11
C ALA A 29 0.78 -1.20 13.50
N PRO A 30 1.56 -0.12 13.55
CA PRO A 30 1.02 1.22 13.80
C PRO A 30 0.12 1.70 12.66
N ALA A 31 0.46 1.31 11.43
CA ALA A 31 -0.27 1.64 10.22
C ALA A 31 -0.19 0.51 9.18
N CYS A 32 -1.15 0.46 8.27
CA CYS A 32 -1.14 -0.44 7.11
C CYS A 32 -1.84 0.25 5.93
N CYS A 33 -1.52 -0.20 4.71
CA CYS A 33 -2.16 0.31 3.50
C CYS A 33 -2.24 -0.74 2.40
N ILE A 34 -3.18 -0.56 1.48
CA ILE A 34 -3.25 -1.27 0.21
C ILE A 34 -2.79 -0.31 -0.87
N THR A 35 -1.79 -0.72 -1.62
CA THR A 35 -1.27 0.05 -2.75
C THR A 35 -1.64 -0.62 -4.06
N LEU A 36 -1.96 0.22 -5.04
CA LEU A 36 -1.96 -0.16 -6.44
C LEU A 36 -0.74 0.44 -7.11
N LEU A 37 -0.22 -0.23 -8.13
CA LEU A 37 0.90 0.28 -8.90
C LEU A 37 0.75 -0.08 -10.37
N ASP A 38 1.33 0.76 -11.22
CA ASP A 38 1.51 0.50 -12.63
C ASP A 38 3.01 0.60 -12.98
N SER A 39 3.35 0.64 -14.25
CA SER A 39 4.73 0.78 -14.72
C SER A 39 5.45 2.07 -14.31
N ARG A 40 4.78 3.04 -13.70
CA ARG A 40 5.30 4.39 -13.43
C ARG A 40 4.98 4.93 -12.04
N ARG A 41 3.89 4.50 -11.41
CA ARG A 41 3.34 5.14 -10.22
C ARG A 41 2.79 4.12 -9.23
N VAL A 42 2.73 4.56 -7.98
CA VAL A 42 2.09 3.89 -6.87
C VAL A 42 1.00 4.81 -6.30
N TRP A 43 -0.14 4.22 -5.97
CA TRP A 43 -1.28 4.86 -5.33
C TRP A 43 -1.65 4.13 -4.05
N VAL A 44 -1.96 4.87 -3.00
CA VAL A 44 -2.59 4.31 -1.80
C VAL A 44 -4.10 4.25 -2.04
N SER A 45 -4.64 3.04 -2.15
CA SER A 45 -6.08 2.80 -2.31
C SER A 45 -6.82 2.97 -1.00
N ASN A 46 -6.33 2.30 0.05
CA ASN A 46 -6.89 2.32 1.39
C ASN A 46 -5.72 2.35 2.39
N SER A 47 -5.93 3.02 3.52
CA SER A 47 -4.92 3.12 4.57
C SER A 47 -5.60 3.23 5.93
N LEU A 48 -4.98 2.63 6.95
CA LEU A 48 -5.39 2.72 8.33
C LEU A 48 -4.19 3.13 9.19
N GLY A 49 -4.37 4.11 10.07
CA GLY A 49 -3.29 4.61 10.95
C GLY A 49 -2.24 5.50 10.28
N MET A 50 -2.40 5.83 8.99
CA MET A 50 -1.61 6.86 8.32
C MET A 50 -2.24 8.24 8.56
N GLY A 51 -1.44 9.24 8.93
CA GLY A 51 -1.90 10.64 9.08
C GLY A 51 -2.37 11.24 7.75
N VAL A 52 -3.24 12.26 7.81
CA VAL A 52 -3.89 13.03 6.72
C VAL A 52 -4.02 12.30 5.39
N ASP A 53 -5.23 11.79 5.14
CA ASP A 53 -5.77 11.21 3.89
C ASP A 53 -4.75 11.02 2.74
N SER A 54 -3.84 10.06 2.91
CA SER A 54 -2.88 9.64 1.87
C SER A 54 -3.55 8.96 0.67
N ARG A 55 -4.88 8.81 0.71
CA ARG A 55 -5.70 8.31 -0.38
C ARG A 55 -5.55 9.26 -1.58
N CYS A 56 -5.28 8.68 -2.75
CA CYS A 56 -5.11 9.38 -4.03
C CYS A 56 -3.78 10.12 -4.24
N ASP A 57 -2.81 10.05 -3.32
CA ASP A 57 -1.52 10.70 -3.51
C ASP A 57 -0.59 9.80 -4.35
N SER A 58 -0.54 10.03 -5.67
CA SER A 58 0.33 9.24 -6.56
C SER A 58 1.79 9.66 -6.42
N LYS A 59 2.70 8.70 -6.22
CA LYS A 59 4.16 8.93 -6.24
C LYS A 59 4.82 8.09 -7.35
N PRO A 60 5.99 8.50 -7.87
CA PRO A 60 6.81 7.62 -8.70
C PRO A 60 7.07 6.30 -7.96
N TRP A 61 7.00 5.17 -8.68
CA TRP A 61 7.11 3.85 -8.04
C TRP A 61 8.47 3.65 -7.38
N GLU A 62 9.50 4.31 -7.90
CA GLU A 62 10.88 4.28 -7.40
C GLU A 62 11.00 4.78 -5.97
N HIS A 63 10.05 5.61 -5.51
CA HIS A 63 10.05 6.19 -4.16
C HIS A 63 9.26 5.34 -3.13
N ALA A 64 8.64 4.24 -3.55
CA ALA A 64 7.85 3.37 -2.68
C ALA A 64 8.53 2.01 -2.51
N MET A 65 8.38 1.39 -1.34
CA MET A 65 8.93 0.05 -1.08
C MET A 65 8.11 -1.08 -1.72
N CYS A 66 6.79 -0.91 -1.86
CA CYS A 66 5.91 -1.98 -2.31
C CYS A 66 6.22 -2.54 -3.71
N PRO A 67 6.67 -1.77 -4.73
CA PRO A 67 6.97 -2.33 -6.05
C PRO A 67 8.21 -3.23 -6.04
N TRP A 68 9.17 -3.00 -5.13
CA TRP A 68 10.39 -3.80 -5.02
C TRP A 68 10.11 -5.26 -4.62
N THR A 69 8.99 -5.51 -3.94
CA THR A 69 8.53 -6.88 -3.65
C THR A 69 8.32 -7.72 -4.92
N LEU A 70 7.89 -7.08 -6.02
CA LEU A 70 7.62 -7.72 -7.30
C LEU A 70 8.88 -8.09 -8.08
N LEU A 71 10.03 -7.51 -7.72
CA LEU A 71 11.32 -7.85 -8.32
C LEU A 71 11.92 -9.14 -7.73
N THR A 72 11.33 -9.64 -6.64
CA THR A 72 11.76 -10.89 -6.03
C THR A 72 11.09 -12.09 -6.73
N PRO A 73 11.81 -13.20 -6.95
CA PRO A 73 11.24 -14.39 -7.59
C PRO A 73 10.14 -15.07 -6.74
N ASN A 74 9.96 -14.65 -5.48
CA ASN A 74 8.90 -15.10 -4.59
C ASN A 74 8.27 -13.89 -3.87
N PRO A 75 7.30 -13.20 -4.50
CA PRO A 75 6.80 -11.89 -4.06
C PRO A 75 5.88 -11.95 -2.82
N MET A 76 5.98 -12.99 -1.99
CA MET A 76 5.05 -13.19 -0.87
C MET A 76 5.25 -12.21 0.29
N ALA A 77 6.48 -11.79 0.57
CA ALA A 77 6.75 -10.80 1.63
C ALA A 77 8.17 -10.22 1.49
N LEU A 78 8.28 -8.90 1.68
CA LEU A 78 9.54 -8.21 1.97
C LEU A 78 9.41 -7.60 3.36
N ALA A 79 10.36 -7.91 4.25
CA ALA A 79 10.48 -7.30 5.55
C ALA A 79 11.76 -6.46 5.57
N VAL A 80 11.64 -5.21 5.98
CA VAL A 80 12.77 -4.32 6.23
C VAL A 80 12.73 -3.95 7.70
N GLU A 81 13.77 -4.33 8.45
CA GLU A 81 13.83 -4.12 9.89
C GLU A 81 14.08 -2.64 10.23
N ASP A 82 14.88 -1.95 9.42
CA ASP A 82 15.25 -0.56 9.64
C ASP A 82 15.48 0.17 8.30
N LEU A 83 14.56 1.07 7.94
CA LEU A 83 14.64 1.87 6.72
C LEU A 83 15.73 2.96 6.80
N SER A 84 16.24 3.29 7.99
CA SER A 84 17.28 4.31 8.15
C SER A 84 18.68 3.83 7.75
N GLN A 85 18.87 2.52 7.66
CA GLN A 85 20.16 1.91 7.29
C GLN A 85 20.32 1.70 5.78
N ASP A 86 19.26 1.92 5.00
CA ASP A 86 19.22 1.81 3.54
C ASP A 86 19.46 3.17 2.83
N ALA A 87 19.93 4.19 3.58
CA ALA A 87 20.15 5.57 3.12
C ALA A 87 21.57 5.82 2.57
#